data_AF-A0A212FB58-F1
#
_entry.id   AF-A0A212FB58-F1
#
_cell.length_a   1.000
_cell.length_b   1.000
_cell.length_c   1.000
_cell.angle_alpha   90.00
_cell.angle_beta   90.00
_cell.angle_gamma   90.00
#
_symmetry.space_group_name_H-M   'P 1'
#
loop_
_entity.id
_entity.type
_entity.pdbx_description
1 polymer ?
#
loop_
_entity_poly.entity_id
_entity_poly.type
_entity_poly.pdbx_seq_one_letter_code
_entity_poly.pdbx_strand_id
1 'polypeptide(L)'
;MEPFTVDIDKIFTVRKYSYTKVNRDEEYRKVLSEFLYYVSVIKPIQPLVTIYKAVHGNLFNFIGLILKRISKTSVDGVGVDDSDLGEGNVAADDIDTVTVTSTDDVKNVDLDMFSNNYYEQIRIMFELPELNRENLPWWGHVYWRFLHLSSFYTDRFNLHLQFNCILMTLYLLLPCPTCQKNYQEMQPLKTLCIPIFKTKDATTMMYELHNQVNLHKQPPGQEFEFEQFLQLYNLSVLKSEEYHLQV
;
A
#
# COMPACT_ATOMS: atom_id res chain seq x y z
N MET A 1 4.59 16.47 21.61
CA MET A 1 4.00 16.38 20.26
C MET A 1 2.50 16.31 20.50
N GLU A 2 1.72 17.25 19.99
CA GLU A 2 0.27 17.17 20.14
C GLU A 2 -0.24 15.93 19.38
N PRO A 3 -1.22 15.19 19.94
CA PRO A 3 -1.77 14.02 19.28
C PRO A 3 -2.45 14.43 17.97
N PHE A 4 -2.23 13.63 16.92
CA PHE A 4 -2.91 13.77 15.63
C PHE A 4 -4.43 13.69 15.83
N THR A 5 -5.14 14.81 15.64
CA THR A 5 -6.60 14.86 15.67
C THR A 5 -7.12 15.18 14.28
N VAL A 6 -7.78 14.20 13.63
CA VAL A 6 -8.62 14.50 12.47
C VAL A 6 -9.98 14.96 13.00
N ASP A 7 -10.34 16.17 12.60
CA ASP A 7 -11.68 16.70 12.80
C ASP A 7 -12.67 15.88 11.95
N ILE A 8 -13.51 15.10 12.62
CA ILE A 8 -14.53 14.27 11.98
C ILE A 8 -15.68 15.10 11.40
N ASP A 9 -15.80 16.36 11.83
CA ASP A 9 -16.77 17.33 11.32
C ASP A 9 -16.21 18.12 10.11
N LYS A 10 -14.99 17.81 9.68
CA LYS A 10 -14.35 18.41 8.50
C LYS A 10 -15.18 18.12 7.24
N ILE A 11 -15.33 19.13 6.39
CA ILE A 11 -15.83 18.97 5.02
C ILE A 11 -14.68 18.39 4.18
N PHE A 12 -14.90 17.23 3.56
CA PHE A 12 -13.93 16.58 2.70
C PHE A 12 -14.14 16.98 1.26
N THR A 13 -13.08 17.38 0.55
CA THR A 13 -13.14 17.51 -0.90
C THR A 13 -12.89 16.14 -1.54
N VAL A 14 -13.93 15.54 -2.10
CA VAL A 14 -13.89 14.23 -2.74
C VAL A 14 -13.72 14.42 -4.24
N ARG A 15 -12.79 13.67 -4.84
CA ARG A 15 -12.42 13.80 -6.25
C ARG A 15 -12.49 12.45 -6.95
N LYS A 16 -12.87 12.50 -8.23
CA LYS A 16 -12.69 11.39 -9.17
C LYS A 16 -11.58 11.73 -10.13
N TYR A 17 -10.75 10.74 -10.44
CA TYR A 17 -9.53 10.93 -11.22
C TYR A 17 -9.56 10.13 -12.53
N SER A 18 -8.89 10.66 -13.54
CA SER A 18 -8.45 9.95 -14.75
C SER A 18 -6.93 10.00 -14.86
N TYR A 19 -6.34 9.06 -15.60
CA TYR A 19 -4.90 8.92 -15.75
C TYR A 19 -4.55 8.11 -17.00
N THR A 20 -3.30 8.22 -17.46
CA THR A 20 -2.78 7.40 -18.56
C THR A 20 -2.32 6.03 -18.03
N LYS A 21 -2.95 4.96 -18.51
CA LYS A 21 -2.85 3.62 -17.90
C LYS A 21 -1.48 2.94 -18.04
N VAL A 22 -0.87 3.03 -19.21
CA VAL A 22 0.35 2.26 -19.56
C VAL A 22 1.55 2.63 -18.67
N ASN A 23 1.85 3.92 -18.50
CA ASN A 23 2.99 4.36 -17.70
C ASN A 23 2.81 4.04 -16.21
N ARG A 24 1.57 4.08 -15.71
CA ARG A 24 1.27 3.82 -14.30
C ARG A 24 1.43 2.34 -13.94
N ASP A 25 1.04 1.43 -14.82
CA ASP A 25 1.08 0.00 -14.56
C ASP A 25 2.55 -0.51 -14.49
N GLU A 26 3.42 -0.01 -15.36
CA GLU A 26 4.87 -0.27 -15.32
C GLU A 26 5.52 0.34 -14.06
N GLU A 27 5.21 1.59 -13.77
CA GLU A 27 5.70 2.27 -12.57
C GLU A 27 5.24 1.56 -11.28
N TYR A 28 3.99 1.09 -11.23
CA TYR A 28 3.46 0.32 -10.11
C TYR A 28 4.25 -0.98 -9.91
N ARG A 29 4.51 -1.76 -10.97
CA ARG A 29 5.30 -3.01 -10.87
C ARG A 29 6.71 -2.75 -10.35
N LYS A 30 7.36 -1.69 -10.83
CA LYS A 30 8.68 -1.27 -10.34
C LYS A 30 8.65 -0.92 -8.86
N VAL A 31 7.78 0.00 -8.46
CA VAL A 31 7.66 0.46 -7.06
C VAL A 31 7.23 -0.67 -6.14
N LEU A 32 6.37 -1.58 -6.61
CA LEU A 32 5.97 -2.77 -5.86
C LEU A 32 7.16 -3.69 -5.59
N SER A 33 8.03 -3.91 -6.58
CA SER A 33 9.26 -4.67 -6.39
C SER A 33 10.15 -4.03 -5.31
N GLU A 34 10.36 -2.71 -5.40
CA GLU A 34 11.15 -1.93 -4.42
C GLU A 34 10.54 -2.01 -3.01
N PHE A 35 9.21 -1.90 -2.91
CA PHE A 35 8.48 -1.96 -1.64
C PHE A 35 8.59 -3.34 -0.99
N LEU A 36 8.37 -4.40 -1.76
CA LEU A 36 8.43 -5.78 -1.25
C LEU A 36 9.85 -6.14 -0.79
N TYR A 37 10.88 -5.63 -1.45
CA TYR A 37 12.26 -5.79 -0.96
C TYR A 37 12.42 -5.21 0.45
N TYR A 38 11.94 -3.99 0.69
CA TYR A 38 12.04 -3.38 2.01
C TYR A 38 11.21 -4.09 3.08
N VAL A 39 10.02 -4.57 2.73
CA VAL A 39 9.17 -5.37 3.63
C VAL A 39 9.85 -6.70 3.98
N SER A 40 10.48 -7.37 3.01
CA SER A 40 11.15 -8.65 3.17
C SER A 40 12.49 -8.57 3.92
N VAL A 41 13.25 -7.48 3.74
CA VAL A 41 14.63 -7.36 4.25
C VAL A 41 14.71 -6.57 5.55
N ILE A 42 13.88 -5.52 5.77
CA ILE A 42 14.01 -4.68 6.97
C ILE A 42 13.27 -5.26 8.20
N LYS A 43 12.42 -6.29 8.04
CA LYS A 43 11.77 -6.97 9.18
C LYS A 43 12.10 -8.46 9.30
N PRO A 44 13.36 -8.85 9.59
CA PRO A 44 13.64 -10.18 10.09
C PRO A 44 13.40 -10.20 11.61
N ILE A 45 12.15 -10.04 12.09
CA ILE A 45 11.87 -10.16 13.53
C ILE A 45 10.61 -11.01 13.77
N GLN A 46 10.88 -12.29 14.02
CA GLN A 46 10.05 -13.16 14.85
C GLN A 46 9.86 -12.48 16.22
N PRO A 47 8.61 -12.25 16.68
CA PRO A 47 7.81 -13.36 17.18
C PRO A 47 6.30 -13.19 16.98
N LEU A 48 5.84 -12.75 15.81
CA LEU A 48 4.40 -12.67 15.51
C LEU A 48 4.08 -13.26 14.14
N VAL A 49 4.51 -14.50 13.91
CA VAL A 49 4.24 -15.25 12.66
C VAL A 49 2.76 -15.19 12.27
N THR A 50 1.83 -15.21 13.23
CA THR A 50 0.38 -15.14 12.96
C THR A 50 -0.10 -13.76 12.50
N ILE A 51 0.32 -12.67 13.17
CA ILE A 51 -0.03 -11.30 12.76
C ILE A 51 0.69 -10.96 11.45
N TYR A 52 1.95 -11.40 11.32
CA TYR A 52 2.72 -11.27 10.10
C TYR A 52 2.03 -11.97 8.92
N LYS A 53 1.55 -13.21 9.10
CA LYS A 53 0.78 -13.95 8.08
C LYS A 53 -0.54 -13.25 7.71
N ALA A 54 -1.29 -12.73 8.68
CA ALA A 54 -2.55 -12.04 8.40
C ALA A 54 -2.33 -10.71 7.64
N VAL A 55 -1.32 -9.94 8.03
CA VAL A 55 -0.95 -8.68 7.36
C VAL A 55 -0.42 -8.94 5.95
N HIS A 56 0.47 -9.93 5.79
CA HIS A 56 0.99 -10.31 4.48
C HIS A 56 -0.07 -10.95 3.61
N GLY A 57 -1.02 -11.70 4.17
CA GLY A 57 -2.15 -12.27 3.44
C GLY A 57 -3.03 -11.19 2.80
N ASN A 58 -3.42 -10.16 3.57
CA ASN A 58 -4.17 -9.03 3.02
C ASN A 58 -3.34 -8.24 1.99
N LEU A 59 -2.06 -8.00 2.27
CA LEU A 59 -1.15 -7.32 1.35
C LEU A 59 -0.98 -8.07 0.02
N PHE A 60 -0.73 -9.38 0.07
CA PHE A 60 -0.54 -10.21 -1.13
C PHE A 60 -1.84 -10.42 -1.89
N ASN A 61 -2.98 -10.56 -1.21
CA ASN A 61 -4.28 -10.59 -1.88
C ASN A 61 -4.54 -9.28 -2.63
N PHE A 62 -4.32 -8.14 -1.97
CA PHE A 62 -4.43 -6.82 -2.61
C PHE A 62 -3.52 -6.68 -3.83
N ILE A 63 -2.24 -7.04 -3.69
CA ILE A 63 -1.26 -7.01 -4.78
C ILE A 63 -1.71 -7.90 -5.94
N GLY A 64 -2.15 -9.12 -5.65
CA GLY A 64 -2.64 -10.07 -6.65
C GLY A 64 -3.85 -9.52 -7.42
N LEU A 65 -4.79 -8.87 -6.73
CA LEU A 65 -5.93 -8.22 -7.37
C LEU A 65 -5.52 -7.07 -8.30
N ILE A 66 -4.54 -6.24 -7.92
CA ILE A 66 -4.02 -5.18 -8.78
C ILE A 66 -3.28 -5.75 -9.99
N LEU A 67 -2.37 -6.71 -9.79
CA LEU A 67 -1.60 -7.31 -10.88
C LEU A 67 -2.48 -8.08 -11.88
N LYS A 68 -3.54 -8.75 -11.40
CA LYS A 68 -4.55 -9.38 -12.25
C LYS A 68 -5.30 -8.34 -13.09
N ARG A 69 -5.56 -7.15 -12.55
CA ARG A 69 -6.18 -6.06 -13.31
C ARG A 69 -5.24 -5.47 -14.36
N ILE A 70 -3.97 -5.27 -14.01
CA ILE A 70 -2.94 -4.79 -14.95
C ILE A 70 -2.83 -5.76 -16.14
N SER A 71 -2.68 -7.06 -15.87
CA SER A 71 -2.56 -8.10 -16.91
C SER A 71 -3.79 -8.25 -17.80
N LYS A 72 -5.01 -8.16 -17.26
CA LYS A 72 -6.23 -8.15 -18.08
C LYS A 72 -6.28 -6.99 -19.07
N THR A 73 -5.75 -5.84 -18.70
CA THR A 73 -5.81 -4.67 -19.59
C THR A 73 -4.71 -4.65 -20.65
N SER A 74 -3.64 -5.41 -20.47
CA SER A 74 -2.61 -5.56 -21.51
C SER A 74 -3.03 -6.53 -22.63
N VAL A 75 -4.02 -7.39 -22.37
CA VAL A 75 -4.50 -8.38 -23.36
C VAL A 75 -5.67 -7.85 -24.19
N ASP A 76 -6.55 -7.03 -23.60
CA ASP A 76 -7.74 -6.51 -24.27
C ASP A 76 -7.65 -4.99 -24.47
N GLY A 77 -7.16 -4.56 -25.64
CA GLY A 77 -7.23 -3.16 -26.12
C GLY A 77 -8.66 -2.65 -26.40
N VAL A 78 -9.68 -3.25 -25.78
CA VAL A 78 -11.09 -2.91 -25.91
C VAL A 78 -11.64 -2.84 -24.49
N GLY A 79 -12.21 -1.69 -24.11
CA GLY A 79 -12.85 -1.53 -22.82
C GLY A 79 -13.99 -2.54 -22.66
N VAL A 80 -13.77 -3.56 -21.84
CA VAL A 80 -14.81 -4.51 -21.45
C VAL A 80 -15.53 -3.93 -20.24
N ASP A 81 -16.85 -3.82 -20.36
CA ASP A 81 -17.76 -3.50 -19.27
C ASP A 81 -17.66 -4.62 -18.22
N ASP A 82 -17.07 -4.31 -17.06
CA ASP A 82 -16.61 -5.26 -16.04
C ASP A 82 -17.73 -5.67 -15.06
N SER A 83 -18.98 -5.75 -15.53
CA SER A 83 -20.12 -6.22 -14.72
C SER A 83 -20.11 -7.73 -14.43
N ASP A 84 -19.14 -8.48 -14.98
CA ASP A 84 -19.16 -9.95 -15.00
C ASP A 84 -18.04 -10.63 -14.17
N LEU A 85 -17.45 -9.94 -13.19
CA LEU A 85 -16.58 -10.62 -12.22
C LEU A 85 -17.38 -11.08 -11.01
N GLY A 86 -18.01 -12.25 -11.20
CA GLY A 86 -18.60 -13.04 -10.12
C GLY A 86 -17.62 -13.27 -8.97
N GLU A 87 -18.20 -13.40 -7.78
CA GLU A 87 -17.55 -13.70 -6.50
C GLU A 87 -16.76 -15.03 -6.57
N GLY A 88 -15.55 -14.98 -7.13
CA GLY A 88 -14.61 -16.09 -7.14
C GLY A 88 -13.81 -16.11 -5.85
N ASN A 89 -14.23 -16.94 -4.88
CA ASN A 89 -13.40 -17.34 -3.76
C ASN A 89 -12.11 -17.98 -4.30
N VAL A 90 -10.97 -17.32 -4.12
CA VAL A 90 -9.67 -17.97 -4.25
C VAL A 90 -9.41 -18.64 -2.91
N ALA A 91 -9.54 -19.96 -2.88
CA ALA A 91 -9.23 -20.78 -1.72
C ALA A 91 -7.75 -20.57 -1.33
N ALA A 92 -7.52 -20.34 -0.05
CA ALA A 92 -6.20 -20.13 0.57
C ALA A 92 -5.48 -21.46 0.84
N ASP A 93 -5.70 -22.47 0.02
CA ASP A 93 -5.15 -23.80 0.20
C ASP A 93 -4.17 -24.06 -0.94
N ASP A 94 -2.90 -23.78 -0.69
CA ASP A 94 -1.70 -24.45 -1.24
C ASP A 94 -0.43 -23.63 -0.91
N ILE A 95 -0.25 -23.30 0.37
CA ILE A 95 1.08 -22.92 0.89
C ILE A 95 1.55 -24.09 1.72
N ASP A 96 2.51 -24.84 1.19
CA ASP A 96 3.19 -25.93 1.89
C ASP A 96 3.61 -25.46 3.30
N THR A 97 2.99 -26.04 4.32
CA THR A 97 3.36 -25.83 5.71
C THR A 97 4.74 -26.43 5.95
N VAL A 98 5.77 -25.58 5.91
CA VAL A 98 7.06 -25.91 6.49
C VAL A 98 6.91 -25.95 8.01
N THR A 99 6.77 -27.15 8.54
CA THR A 99 6.75 -27.43 9.97
C THR A 99 8.17 -27.23 10.52
N VAL A 100 8.45 -26.07 11.15
CA VAL A 100 9.71 -25.87 11.87
C VAL A 100 9.60 -26.61 13.20
N THR A 101 10.14 -27.82 13.23
CA THR A 101 10.30 -28.62 14.45
C THR A 101 11.57 -28.18 15.18
N SER A 102 11.41 -27.78 16.45
CA SER A 102 12.45 -27.43 17.42
C SER A 102 12.97 -25.98 17.38
N THR A 103 12.89 -25.33 18.55
CA THR A 103 13.32 -23.96 18.83
C THR A 103 14.81 -23.84 19.17
N ASP A 104 15.56 -24.94 19.11
CA ASP A 104 16.95 -24.98 19.62
C ASP A 104 18.03 -24.81 18.53
N ASP A 105 17.65 -24.82 17.24
CA ASP A 105 18.58 -24.66 16.10
C ASP A 105 18.64 -23.24 15.50
N VAL A 106 17.87 -22.26 16.04
CA VAL A 106 17.83 -20.88 15.51
C VAL A 106 18.99 -20.03 16.03
N LYS A 107 20.21 -20.56 16.05
CA LYS A 107 21.40 -19.78 16.44
C LYS A 107 22.33 -19.39 15.31
N ASN A 108 22.12 -19.88 14.08
CA ASN A 108 22.98 -19.53 12.93
C ASN A 108 22.23 -19.47 11.58
N VAL A 109 20.95 -19.09 11.57
CA VAL A 109 20.30 -18.72 10.30
C VAL A 109 20.83 -17.34 9.92
N ASP A 110 21.61 -17.28 8.85
CA ASP A 110 21.98 -16.02 8.20
C ASP A 110 20.68 -15.33 7.74
N LEU A 111 20.24 -14.35 8.53
CA LEU A 111 18.98 -13.61 8.32
C LEU A 111 19.02 -12.81 7.02
N ASP A 112 20.21 -12.44 6.55
CA ASP A 112 20.40 -11.75 5.28
C ASP A 112 20.21 -12.75 4.12
N MET A 113 20.70 -13.98 4.25
CA MET A 113 20.46 -15.04 3.27
C MET A 113 18.98 -15.44 3.20
N PHE A 114 18.30 -15.55 4.35
CA PHE A 114 16.87 -15.90 4.40
C PHE A 114 15.98 -14.81 3.80
N SER A 115 16.21 -13.54 4.17
CA SER A 115 15.42 -12.41 3.67
C SER A 115 15.58 -12.18 2.17
N ASN A 116 16.81 -12.35 1.64
CA ASN A 116 17.07 -12.31 0.20
C ASN A 116 16.36 -13.43 -0.55
N ASN A 117 16.38 -14.67 -0.03
CA ASN A 117 15.68 -15.80 -0.65
C ASN A 117 14.16 -15.59 -0.65
N TYR A 118 13.60 -15.08 0.46
CA TYR A 118 12.18 -14.78 0.57
C TYR A 118 11.73 -13.69 -0.42
N TYR A 119 12.52 -12.61 -0.57
CA TYR A 119 12.23 -11.58 -1.57
C TYR A 119 12.25 -12.16 -3.00
N GLU A 120 13.26 -12.95 -3.37
CA GLU A 120 13.35 -13.53 -4.71
C GLU A 120 12.15 -14.46 -5.01
N GLN A 121 11.70 -15.24 -4.03
CA GLN A 121 10.48 -16.06 -4.17
C GLN A 121 9.24 -15.21 -4.48
N ILE A 122 9.04 -14.12 -3.72
CA ILE A 122 7.92 -13.19 -3.95
C ILE A 122 8.03 -12.51 -5.31
N ARG A 123 9.23 -12.07 -5.68
CA ARG A 123 9.49 -11.40 -6.97
C ARG A 123 9.13 -12.32 -8.14
N ILE A 124 9.55 -13.58 -8.08
CA ILE A 124 9.22 -14.60 -9.09
C ILE A 124 7.72 -14.87 -9.10
N MET A 125 7.09 -15.08 -7.93
CA MET A 125 5.66 -15.35 -7.79
C MET A 125 4.78 -14.27 -8.45
N PHE A 126 5.18 -13.00 -8.35
CA PHE A 126 4.43 -11.87 -8.91
C PHE A 126 4.97 -11.36 -10.25
N GLU A 127 5.94 -12.04 -10.85
CA GLU A 127 6.59 -11.65 -12.10
C GLU A 127 7.07 -10.19 -12.08
N LEU A 128 7.75 -9.81 -10.99
CA LEU A 128 8.23 -8.45 -10.77
C LEU A 128 9.63 -8.25 -11.36
N PRO A 129 9.93 -7.01 -11.82
CA PRO A 129 11.24 -6.70 -12.37
C PRO A 129 12.33 -6.89 -11.31
N GLU A 130 13.52 -7.29 -11.77
CA GLU A 130 14.72 -7.33 -10.95
C GLU A 130 15.08 -5.94 -10.43
N LEU A 131 15.55 -5.88 -9.18
CA LEU A 131 15.95 -4.63 -8.56
C LEU A 131 17.43 -4.36 -8.78
N ASN A 132 17.74 -3.15 -9.22
CA ASN A 132 19.08 -2.60 -9.08
C ASN A 132 19.26 -2.11 -7.63
N ARG A 133 19.84 -2.96 -6.79
CA ARG A 133 20.01 -2.71 -5.35
C ARG A 133 20.92 -1.52 -5.04
N GLU A 134 21.87 -1.23 -5.92
CA GLU A 134 22.82 -0.12 -5.75
C GLU A 134 22.14 1.26 -5.88
N ASN A 135 20.99 1.31 -6.55
CA ASN A 135 20.26 2.55 -6.85
C ASN A 135 18.87 2.58 -6.19
N LEU A 136 18.67 1.80 -5.12
CA LEU A 136 17.37 1.77 -4.43
C LEU A 136 17.05 3.13 -3.79
N PRO A 137 15.88 3.73 -4.08
CA PRO A 137 15.45 4.94 -3.40
C PRO A 137 15.24 4.68 -1.92
N TRP A 138 15.41 5.70 -1.08
CA TRP A 138 15.16 5.60 0.35
C TRP A 138 13.76 5.02 0.65
N TRP A 139 13.68 4.09 1.61
CA TRP A 139 12.46 3.31 1.88
C TRP A 139 11.20 4.16 2.06
N GLY A 140 11.28 5.32 2.70
CA GLY A 140 10.09 6.14 2.90
C GLY A 140 9.55 6.73 1.59
N HIS A 141 10.42 7.05 0.61
CA HIS A 141 9.97 7.44 -0.72
C HIS A 141 9.26 6.28 -1.44
N VAL A 142 9.80 5.07 -1.31
CA VAL A 142 9.20 3.87 -1.90
C VAL A 142 7.84 3.56 -1.27
N TYR A 143 7.73 3.63 0.06
CA TYR A 143 6.47 3.38 0.76
C TYR A 143 5.40 4.40 0.35
N TRP A 144 5.73 5.69 0.30
CA TRP A 144 4.77 6.71 -0.15
C TRP A 144 4.36 6.51 -1.60
N ARG A 145 5.30 6.26 -2.51
CA ARG A 145 4.97 5.97 -3.92
C ARG A 145 4.08 4.73 -4.05
N PHE A 146 4.36 3.68 -3.29
CA PHE A 146 3.52 2.48 -3.25
C PHE A 146 2.10 2.81 -2.79
N LEU A 147 1.93 3.57 -1.70
CA LEU A 147 0.62 3.96 -1.17
C LEU A 147 -0.16 4.83 -2.16
N HIS A 148 0.48 5.84 -2.76
CA HIS A 148 -0.14 6.71 -3.77
C HIS A 148 -0.57 5.90 -5.00
N LEU A 149 0.34 5.14 -5.60
CA LEU A 149 0.02 4.35 -6.79
C LEU A 149 -1.06 3.29 -6.49
N SER A 150 -1.01 2.66 -5.33
CA SER A 150 -2.03 1.69 -4.88
C SER A 150 -3.42 2.33 -4.76
N SER A 151 -3.50 3.55 -4.20
CA SER A 151 -4.77 4.27 -4.05
C SER A 151 -5.46 4.60 -5.39
N PHE A 152 -4.72 4.61 -6.50
CA PHE A 152 -5.30 4.84 -7.83
C PHE A 152 -6.08 3.63 -8.36
N TYR A 153 -5.88 2.44 -7.76
CA TYR A 153 -6.57 1.21 -8.15
C TYR A 153 -7.78 0.89 -7.27
N THR A 154 -8.08 1.67 -6.24
CA THR A 154 -9.14 1.36 -5.25
C THR A 154 -10.53 1.84 -5.67
N ASP A 155 -10.80 1.95 -6.97
CA ASP A 155 -12.12 2.31 -7.52
C ASP A 155 -13.17 1.18 -7.38
N ARG A 156 -12.74 -0.05 -7.09
CA ARG A 156 -13.61 -1.20 -6.80
C ARG A 156 -13.68 -1.51 -5.31
N PHE A 157 -14.85 -1.95 -4.86
CA PHE A 157 -15.12 -2.23 -3.45
C PHE A 157 -14.12 -3.21 -2.81
N ASN A 158 -13.78 -4.30 -3.50
CA ASN A 158 -12.83 -5.30 -2.99
C ASN A 158 -11.40 -4.73 -2.84
N LEU A 159 -10.91 -3.98 -3.83
CA LEU A 159 -9.61 -3.31 -3.76
C LEU A 159 -9.62 -2.22 -2.68
N HIS A 160 -10.72 -1.48 -2.56
CA HIS A 160 -10.91 -0.48 -1.52
C HIS A 160 -10.87 -1.06 -0.11
N LEU A 161 -11.56 -2.18 0.12
CA LEU A 161 -11.57 -2.88 1.41
C LEU A 161 -10.17 -3.39 1.76
N GLN A 162 -9.50 -4.06 0.83
CA GLN A 162 -8.16 -4.60 1.05
C GLN A 162 -7.13 -3.49 1.29
N PHE A 163 -7.24 -2.36 0.59
CA PHE A 163 -6.40 -1.19 0.86
C PHE A 163 -6.61 -0.65 2.27
N ASN A 164 -7.86 -0.55 2.74
CA ASN A 164 -8.14 -0.17 4.14
C ASN A 164 -7.54 -1.16 5.16
N CYS A 165 -7.58 -2.47 4.88
CA CYS A 165 -6.92 -3.46 5.74
C CYS A 165 -5.39 -3.26 5.81
N ILE A 166 -4.75 -2.90 4.68
CA ILE A 166 -3.33 -2.54 4.65
C ILE A 166 -3.10 -1.28 5.48
N LEU A 167 -3.88 -0.23 5.28
CA LEU A 167 -3.74 1.03 6.02
C LEU A 167 -3.91 0.84 7.54
N MET A 168 -4.87 0.01 7.96
CA MET A 168 -5.06 -0.35 9.37
C MET A 168 -3.85 -1.03 10.00
N THR A 169 -3.07 -1.75 9.19
CA THR A 169 -1.94 -2.56 9.65
C THR A 169 -0.59 -2.01 9.18
N LEU A 170 -0.55 -0.83 8.57
CA LEU A 170 0.65 -0.25 7.97
C LEU A 170 1.79 -0.07 8.98
N TYR A 171 1.49 0.23 10.25
CA TYR A 171 2.50 0.31 11.31
C TYR A 171 3.29 -1.01 11.47
N LEU A 172 2.70 -2.15 11.15
CA LEU A 172 3.40 -3.44 11.16
C LEU A 172 4.34 -3.63 9.98
N LEU A 173 4.25 -2.78 8.95
CA LEU A 173 5.11 -2.79 7.77
C LEU A 173 6.17 -1.70 7.79
N LEU A 174 5.98 -0.62 8.56
CA LEU A 174 6.95 0.48 8.63
C LEU A 174 8.28 0.02 9.29
N PRO A 175 9.44 0.32 8.71
CA PRO A 175 10.74 -0.07 9.27
C PRO A 175 11.24 0.85 10.39
N CYS A 176 10.60 2.00 10.60
CA CYS A 176 11.01 3.04 11.54
C CYS A 176 10.13 3.02 12.81
N PRO A 177 10.65 2.67 14.01
CA PRO A 177 9.86 2.55 15.23
C PRO A 177 9.10 3.83 15.61
N THR A 178 9.73 5.01 15.48
CA THR A 178 9.06 6.30 15.72
C THR A 178 7.91 6.51 14.73
N CYS A 179 8.08 6.13 13.48
CA CYS A 179 7.06 6.22 12.45
C CYS A 179 5.90 5.25 12.72
N GLN A 180 6.19 4.03 13.21
CA GLN A 180 5.17 3.08 13.66
C GLN A 180 4.32 3.67 14.77
N LYS A 181 4.98 4.19 15.82
CA LYS A 181 4.31 4.80 16.97
C LYS A 181 3.45 5.98 16.56
N ASN A 182 4.01 6.93 15.80
CA ASN A 182 3.28 8.13 15.35
C ASN A 182 2.06 7.74 14.50
N TYR A 183 2.21 6.74 13.61
CA TYR A 183 1.10 6.26 12.80
C TYR A 183 -0.01 5.60 13.64
N GLN A 184 0.34 4.83 14.68
CA GLN A 184 -0.63 4.26 15.61
C GLN A 184 -1.35 5.33 16.45
N GLU A 185 -0.61 6.32 16.94
CA GLU A 185 -1.15 7.42 17.75
C GLU A 185 -2.11 8.31 16.95
N MET A 186 -1.95 8.38 15.62
CA MET A 186 -2.90 9.00 14.71
C MET A 186 -4.24 8.24 14.63
N GLN A 187 -4.38 7.04 15.21
CA GLN A 187 -5.62 6.26 15.16
C GLN A 187 -6.14 6.02 13.72
N PRO A 188 -5.40 5.28 12.88
CA PRO A 188 -5.62 5.22 11.43
C PRO A 188 -7.02 4.73 11.03
N LEU A 189 -7.71 3.98 11.90
CA LEU A 189 -9.11 3.62 11.68
C LEU A 189 -9.99 4.85 11.54
N LYS A 190 -9.91 5.75 12.53
CA LYS A 190 -10.76 6.93 12.64
C LYS A 190 -10.32 8.01 11.66
N THR A 191 -9.01 8.23 11.55
CA THR A 191 -8.44 9.38 10.84
C THR A 191 -8.25 9.15 9.35
N LEU A 192 -8.19 7.89 8.92
CA LEU A 192 -7.89 7.55 7.53
C LEU A 192 -8.88 6.53 6.95
N CYS A 193 -9.05 5.38 7.59
CA CYS A 193 -9.79 4.27 6.98
C CYS A 193 -11.30 4.53 6.89
N ILE A 194 -11.93 5.08 7.95
CA ILE A 194 -13.34 5.48 7.90
C ILE A 194 -13.58 6.56 6.83
N PRO A 195 -12.80 7.68 6.78
CA PRO A 195 -12.90 8.65 5.71
C PRO A 195 -12.76 8.05 4.32
N ILE A 196 -11.75 7.23 4.08
CA ILE A 196 -11.55 6.54 2.80
C ILE A 196 -12.77 5.67 2.46
N PHE A 197 -13.26 4.88 3.41
CA PHE A 197 -14.42 4.01 3.21
C PHE A 197 -15.69 4.79 2.82
N LYS A 198 -15.94 5.93 3.49
CA LYS A 198 -17.12 6.77 3.28
C LYS A 198 -17.05 7.60 2.00
N THR A 199 -15.91 8.24 1.76
CA THR A 199 -15.69 9.11 0.59
C THR A 199 -15.43 8.32 -0.69
N LYS A 200 -14.93 7.08 -0.57
CA LYS A 200 -14.41 6.28 -1.68
C LYS A 200 -13.28 6.96 -2.46
N ASP A 201 -12.55 7.85 -1.80
CA ASP A 201 -11.45 8.62 -2.40
C ASP A 201 -10.16 8.41 -1.61
N ALA A 202 -9.56 7.23 -1.80
CA ALA A 202 -8.28 6.89 -1.20
C ALA A 202 -7.15 7.82 -1.70
N THR A 203 -7.26 8.34 -2.92
CA THR A 203 -6.19 9.14 -3.55
C THR A 203 -6.03 10.48 -2.86
N THR A 204 -7.12 11.23 -2.68
CA THR A 204 -7.07 12.51 -1.95
C THR A 204 -6.63 12.28 -0.51
N MET A 205 -7.18 11.25 0.16
CA MET A 205 -6.84 10.96 1.55
C MET A 205 -5.36 10.61 1.73
N MET A 206 -4.74 9.94 0.76
CA MET A 206 -3.31 9.64 0.80
C MET A 206 -2.44 10.85 0.54
N TYR A 207 -2.83 11.72 -0.39
CA TYR A 207 -2.20 13.02 -0.58
C TYR A 207 -2.24 13.85 0.72
N GLU A 208 -3.41 13.99 1.33
CA GLU A 208 -3.59 14.78 2.56
C GLU A 208 -2.75 14.22 3.71
N LEU A 209 -2.75 12.89 3.90
CA LEU A 209 -1.94 12.24 4.93
C LEU A 209 -0.44 12.51 4.71
N HIS A 210 0.05 12.36 3.47
CA HIS A 210 1.45 12.56 3.17
C HIS A 210 1.90 14.00 3.46
N ASN A 211 1.06 14.99 3.11
CA ASN A 211 1.32 16.39 3.45
C ASN A 211 1.31 16.63 4.96
N GLN A 212 0.37 16.04 5.69
CA GLN A 212 0.38 16.14 7.15
C GLN A 212 1.69 15.60 7.74
N VAL A 213 2.16 14.43 7.28
CA VAL A 213 3.45 13.89 7.73
C VAL A 213 4.62 14.81 7.35
N ASN A 214 4.60 15.41 6.16
CA ASN A 214 5.62 16.36 5.73
C ASN A 214 5.68 17.62 6.60
N LEU A 215 4.55 18.13 7.05
CA LEU A 215 4.46 19.30 7.92
C LEU A 215 4.86 18.99 9.38
N HIS A 216 4.69 17.74 9.83
CA HIS A 216 4.97 17.33 11.21
C HIS A 216 6.36 16.69 11.42
N LYS A 217 7.11 16.40 10.36
CA LYS A 217 8.50 15.90 10.48
C LYS A 217 9.40 16.99 11.09
N GLN A 218 10.56 16.59 11.63
CA GLN A 218 11.53 17.55 12.17
C GLN A 218 12.87 17.46 11.43
N PRO A 219 13.34 18.55 10.79
CA PRO A 219 12.66 19.85 10.65
C PRO A 219 11.40 19.75 9.76
N PRO A 220 10.37 20.59 9.98
CA PRO A 220 9.17 20.62 9.14
C PRO A 220 9.52 20.80 7.67
N GLY A 221 8.87 20.03 6.81
CA GLY A 221 8.90 20.24 5.38
C GLY A 221 7.95 21.34 4.95
N GLN A 222 7.85 21.52 3.63
CA GLN A 222 6.80 22.33 3.02
C GLN A 222 5.63 21.45 2.62
N GLU A 223 4.44 22.05 2.59
CA GLU A 223 3.29 21.43 1.94
C GLU A 223 3.61 21.21 0.45
N PHE A 224 3.26 20.05 -0.06
CA PHE A 224 3.38 19.75 -1.48
C PHE A 224 2.07 20.11 -2.16
N GLU A 225 2.11 21.06 -3.10
CA GLU A 225 0.91 21.59 -3.75
C GLU A 225 0.12 20.51 -4.50
N PHE A 226 -1.22 20.59 -4.43
CA PHE A 226 -2.08 19.57 -5.04
C PHE A 226 -1.88 19.47 -6.55
N GLU A 227 -1.66 20.59 -7.23
CA GLU A 227 -1.49 20.58 -8.68
C GLU A 227 -0.13 20.02 -9.10
N GLN A 228 0.88 20.17 -8.24
CA GLN A 228 2.17 19.49 -8.43
C GLN A 228 2.01 17.98 -8.22
N PHE A 229 1.15 17.54 -7.29
CA PHE A 229 0.80 16.13 -7.13
C PHE A 229 0.08 15.57 -8.36
N LEU A 230 -0.89 16.28 -8.92
CA LEU A 230 -1.56 15.86 -10.15
C LEU A 230 -0.57 15.74 -11.31
N GLN A 231 0.34 16.71 -11.48
CA GLN A 231 1.36 16.69 -12.51
C GLN A 231 2.34 15.52 -12.31
N LEU A 232 2.83 15.31 -11.09
CA LEU A 232 3.79 14.27 -10.75
C LEU A 232 3.27 12.87 -11.12
N TYR A 233 1.99 12.61 -10.86
CA TYR A 233 1.36 11.32 -11.14
C TYR A 233 0.55 11.29 -12.43
N ASN A 234 0.60 12.35 -13.24
CA ASN A 234 -0.14 12.50 -14.48
C ASN A 234 -1.65 12.18 -14.30
N LEU A 235 -2.24 12.78 -13.27
CA LEU A 235 -3.64 12.67 -12.92
C LEU A 235 -4.43 13.88 -13.44
N SER A 236 -5.71 13.65 -13.74
CA SER A 236 -6.66 14.72 -14.06
C SER A 236 -7.95 14.52 -13.28
N VAL A 237 -8.43 15.58 -12.62
CA VAL A 237 -9.68 15.55 -11.84
C VAL A 237 -10.87 15.60 -12.82
N LEU A 238 -11.68 14.55 -12.80
CA LEU A 238 -12.91 14.44 -13.59
C LEU A 238 -14.11 15.10 -12.92
N LYS A 239 -14.19 14.98 -11.59
CA LYS A 239 -15.28 15.52 -10.77
C LYS A 239 -14.72 15.85 -9.39
N SER A 240 -15.20 16.94 -8.81
CA SER A 240 -14.93 17.32 -7.42
C SER A 240 -16.26 17.62 -6.73
N GLU A 241 -16.44 17.17 -5.50
CA GLU A 241 -17.61 17.44 -4.68
C GLU A 241 -17.24 17.57 -3.20
N GLU A 242 -18.02 18.33 -2.45
CA GLU A 242 -17.88 18.41 -0.99
C GLU A 242 -18.65 17.26 -0.35
N TYR A 243 -18.01 16.59 0.61
CA TYR A 243 -18.59 15.50 1.37
C TYR A 243 -18.56 15.84 2.85
N HIS A 244 -19.75 15.86 3.44
CA HIS A 244 -19.92 16.01 4.87
C HIS A 244 -19.99 14.62 5.50
N LEU A 245 -19.01 14.31 6.35
CA LEU A 245 -19.01 13.06 7.10
C LEU A 245 -20.15 13.12 8.13
N GLN A 246 -21.29 12.51 7.80
CA GLN A 246 -22.36 12.28 8.77
C GLN A 246 -21.96 11.06 9.61
N VAL A 247 -21.58 11.31 10.87
CA VAL A 247 -21.21 10.28 11.86
C VAL A 247 -22.45 9.69 12.51
#